data_AF-F4GC29-F1
#
_entry.id   AF-F4GC29-F1
#
_cell.length_a   1.000
_cell.length_b   1.000
_cell.length_c   1.000
_cell.angle_alpha   90.00
_cell.angle_beta   90.00
_cell.angle_gamma   90.00
#
_symmetry.space_group_name_H-M   'P 1'
#
loop_
_entity.id
_entity.type
_entity.pdbx_description
1 polymer ?
#
loop_
_entity_poly.entity_id
_entity_poly.type
_entity_poly.pdbx_seq_one_letter_code
_entity_poly.pdbx_strand_id
1 'polypeptide(L)'
;MRPSIHRPRQSGITLIESLVAIVVAALGILGILGVQMRTLADTQTTVRRSQAIRLIEDLGERMKVNPNALADLGAYVSAFSATPSAGDCKTKQCSRTELAVYDLGTWKQTVKDSLPLGQASIFLAPGETVAANRRLLGVMISWRENERDTAGDYKNNIDATKIRAADGSFSDGGGTAATCPADRTCHLQYIPVAARCAPYLGGGPTQYFCPGS
;
A
#
# COMPACT_ATOMS: atom_id res chain seq x y z
N MET A 1 57.18 60.97 -31.35
CA MET A 1 55.70 60.90 -31.34
C MET A 1 55.27 59.98 -30.20
N ARG A 2 54.49 60.48 -29.22
CA ARG A 2 53.91 59.68 -28.13
C ARG A 2 52.46 59.33 -28.51
N PRO A 3 52.02 58.07 -28.43
CA PRO A 3 50.62 57.73 -28.69
C PRO A 3 49.74 58.16 -27.51
N SER A 4 48.66 58.86 -27.82
CA SER A 4 47.61 59.23 -26.87
C SER A 4 46.67 58.05 -26.66
N ILE A 5 46.73 57.44 -25.48
CA ILE A 5 45.82 56.35 -25.09
C ILE A 5 44.45 56.96 -24.78
N HIS A 6 43.47 56.73 -25.64
CA HIS A 6 42.07 57.03 -25.33
C HIS A 6 41.53 55.99 -24.34
N ARG A 7 41.20 56.43 -23.12
CA ARG A 7 40.45 55.60 -22.17
C ARG A 7 39.00 55.48 -22.68
N PRO A 8 38.46 54.27 -22.90
CA PRO A 8 37.05 54.12 -23.20
C PRO A 8 36.23 54.64 -22.01
N ARG A 9 35.19 55.44 -22.29
CA ARG A 9 34.23 55.88 -21.27
C ARG A 9 33.43 54.67 -20.83
N GLN A 10 33.53 54.32 -19.55
CA GLN A 10 32.72 53.30 -18.91
C GLN A 10 31.26 53.76 -18.92
N SER A 11 30.42 53.16 -19.77
CA SER A 11 28.98 53.35 -19.75
C SER A 11 28.40 52.57 -18.57
N GLY A 12 27.82 53.27 -17.60
CA GLY A 12 27.23 52.72 -16.38
C GLY A 12 25.94 51.93 -16.61
N ILE A 13 26.01 50.82 -17.33
CA ILE A 13 24.89 49.88 -17.58
C ILE A 13 24.93 48.70 -16.57
N THR A 14 25.98 48.61 -15.75
CA THR A 14 26.27 47.49 -14.84
C THR A 14 25.22 47.29 -13.75
N LEU A 15 24.54 48.36 -13.32
CA LEU A 15 23.54 48.28 -12.24
C LEU A 15 22.22 47.67 -12.73
N ILE A 16 21.79 48.02 -13.96
CA ILE A 16 20.60 47.44 -14.59
C ILE A 16 20.86 45.97 -14.94
N GLU A 17 22.04 45.66 -15.49
CA GLU A 17 22.46 44.29 -15.81
C GLU A 17 22.47 43.39 -14.57
N SER A 18 23.01 43.89 -13.46
CA SER A 18 23.03 43.15 -12.19
C SER A 18 21.62 42.94 -11.63
N LEU A 19 20.74 43.94 -11.75
CA LEU A 19 19.35 43.83 -11.29
C LEU A 19 18.56 42.80 -12.11
N VAL A 20 18.75 42.81 -13.43
CA VAL A 20 18.16 41.79 -14.33
C VAL A 20 18.70 40.40 -13.99
N ALA A 21 20.01 40.25 -13.77
CA ALA A 21 20.62 38.98 -13.39
C ALA A 21 20.04 38.43 -12.07
N ILE A 22 19.86 39.28 -11.06
CA ILE A 22 19.24 38.89 -9.78
C ILE A 22 17.79 38.46 -9.98
N VAL A 23 17.00 39.18 -10.79
CA VAL A 23 15.61 38.82 -11.09
C VAL A 23 15.54 37.47 -11.80
N VAL A 24 16.36 37.24 -12.82
CA VAL A 24 16.40 35.97 -13.54
C VAL A 24 16.83 34.83 -12.61
N ALA A 25 17.85 35.04 -11.76
CA ALA A 25 18.29 34.07 -10.78
C ALA A 25 17.19 33.75 -9.75
N ALA A 26 16.48 34.76 -9.25
CA ALA A 26 15.37 34.58 -8.32
C ALA A 26 14.22 33.76 -8.93
N LEU A 27 13.84 34.06 -10.18
CA LEU A 27 12.84 33.28 -10.91
C LEU A 27 13.31 31.84 -11.15
N GLY A 28 14.60 31.63 -11.46
CA GLY A 28 15.19 30.30 -11.59
C GLY A 28 15.11 29.48 -10.31
N ILE A 29 15.47 30.07 -9.16
CA ILE A 29 15.41 29.41 -7.85
C ILE A 29 13.95 29.08 -7.47
N LEU A 30 13.01 30.01 -7.67
CA LEU A 30 11.59 29.77 -7.43
C LEU A 30 11.05 28.61 -8.29
N GLY A 31 11.47 28.53 -9.56
CA GLY A 31 11.16 27.40 -10.44
C GLY A 31 11.65 26.07 -9.88
N ILE A 32 12.90 26.00 -9.44
CA ILE A 32 13.49 24.78 -8.85
C ILE A 32 12.77 24.38 -7.57
N LEU A 33 12.48 25.33 -6.67
CA LEU A 33 11.74 25.06 -5.43
C LEU A 33 10.34 24.50 -5.72
N GLY A 34 9.65 25.03 -6.73
CA GLY A 34 8.36 24.52 -7.18
C GLY A 34 8.43 23.04 -7.60
N VAL A 35 9.46 22.68 -8.36
CA VAL A 35 9.71 21.29 -8.76
C VAL A 35 10.05 20.41 -7.56
N GLN A 36 10.94 20.87 -6.67
CA GLN A 36 11.33 20.12 -5.47
C GLN A 36 10.14 19.78 -4.56
N MET A 37 9.23 20.75 -4.34
CA MET A 37 8.01 20.51 -3.55
C MET A 37 7.10 19.47 -4.21
N ARG A 38 6.96 19.52 -5.54
CA ARG A 38 6.17 18.53 -6.29
C ARG A 38 6.77 17.12 -6.15
N THR A 39 8.08 17.00 -6.36
CA THR A 39 8.79 15.72 -6.20
C THR A 39 8.64 15.15 -4.80
N LEU A 40 8.65 16.00 -3.77
CA LEU A 40 8.44 15.56 -2.39
C LEU A 40 7.04 14.95 -2.18
N ALA A 41 5.99 15.59 -2.70
CA ALA A 41 4.62 15.08 -2.61
C ALA A 41 4.45 13.74 -3.35
N ASP A 42 5.00 13.62 -4.56
CA ASP A 42 4.96 12.37 -5.34
C ASP A 42 5.74 11.24 -4.64
N THR A 43 6.86 11.58 -4.00
CA THR A 43 7.67 10.63 -3.22
C THR A 43 6.89 10.10 -2.02
N GLN A 44 6.14 10.94 -1.29
CA GLN A 44 5.33 10.51 -0.15
C GLN A 44 4.27 9.47 -0.53
N THR A 45 3.62 9.65 -1.68
CA THR A 45 2.62 8.69 -2.20
C THR A 45 3.26 7.33 -2.48
N THR A 46 4.44 7.34 -3.12
CA THR A 46 5.20 6.11 -3.41
C THR A 46 5.62 5.40 -2.13
N VAL A 47 6.06 6.15 -1.11
CA VAL A 47 6.43 5.59 0.20
C VAL A 47 5.24 4.91 0.85
N ARG A 48 4.06 5.54 0.90
CA ARG A 48 2.84 4.96 1.50
C ARG A 48 2.42 3.67 0.82
N ARG A 49 2.47 3.62 -0.51
CA ARG A 49 2.20 2.39 -1.27
C ARG A 49 3.22 1.29 -0.96
N SER A 50 4.50 1.62 -0.82
CA SER A 50 5.53 0.65 -0.42
C SER A 50 5.31 0.13 1.01
N GLN A 51 4.85 0.97 1.93
CA GLN A 51 4.48 0.57 3.29
C GLN A 51 3.29 -0.38 3.27
N ALA A 52 2.25 -0.10 2.47
CA ALA A 52 1.12 -1.00 2.32
C ALA A 52 1.54 -2.38 1.80
N ILE A 53 2.39 -2.46 0.77
CA ILE A 53 2.92 -3.74 0.26
C ILE A 53 3.64 -4.53 1.37
N ARG A 54 4.56 -3.88 2.10
CA ARG A 54 5.30 -4.52 3.21
C ARG A 54 4.37 -5.02 4.31
N LEU A 55 3.30 -4.29 4.62
CA LEU A 55 2.29 -4.71 5.59
C LEU A 55 1.51 -5.93 5.10
N ILE A 56 1.17 -6.01 3.81
CA ILE A 56 0.50 -7.19 3.24
C ILE A 56 1.44 -8.41 3.30
N GLU A 57 2.72 -8.22 3.00
CA GLU A 57 3.74 -9.28 3.14
C GLU A 57 3.88 -9.74 4.59
N ASP A 58 3.89 -8.84 5.57
CA ASP A 58 3.90 -9.19 7.01
C ASP A 58 2.72 -10.09 7.40
N LEU A 59 1.51 -9.78 6.91
CA LEU A 59 0.34 -10.64 7.13
C LEU A 59 0.53 -12.03 6.50
N GLY A 60 1.08 -12.08 5.29
CA GLY A 60 1.42 -13.32 4.60
C GLY A 60 2.39 -14.19 5.41
N GLU A 61 3.41 -13.58 6.00
CA GLU A 61 4.37 -14.30 6.86
C GLU A 61 3.73 -14.80 8.16
N ARG A 62 2.87 -14.01 8.81
CA ARG A 62 2.10 -14.46 9.99
C ARG A 62 1.24 -15.69 9.67
N MET A 63 0.57 -15.69 8.52
CA MET A 63 -0.23 -16.85 8.08
C MET A 63 0.63 -18.09 7.83
N LYS A 64 1.85 -17.94 7.30
CA LYS A 64 2.76 -19.08 7.09
C LYS A 64 3.24 -19.72 8.39
N VAL A 65 3.23 -18.98 9.49
CA VAL A 65 3.61 -19.46 10.82
C VAL A 65 2.45 -20.20 11.50
N ASN A 66 1.19 -19.85 11.23
CA ASN A 66 0.04 -20.57 11.77
C ASN A 66 -0.15 -21.93 11.07
N PRO A 67 0.06 -23.07 11.76
CA PRO A 67 -0.11 -24.39 11.16
C PRO A 67 -1.55 -24.55 10.68
N ASN A 68 -1.78 -25.03 9.45
CA ASN A 68 -3.12 -25.24 8.89
C ASN A 68 -3.99 -23.97 8.74
N ALA A 69 -3.41 -22.77 8.56
CA ALA A 69 -4.16 -21.55 8.23
C ALA A 69 -5.16 -21.75 7.07
N LEU A 70 -4.81 -22.62 6.12
CA LEU A 70 -5.66 -22.98 4.99
C LEU A 70 -6.98 -23.69 5.38
N ALA A 71 -6.98 -24.42 6.49
CA ALA A 71 -8.18 -25.09 6.99
C ALA A 71 -9.19 -24.11 7.62
N ASP A 72 -8.75 -22.89 7.98
CA ASP A 72 -9.56 -21.86 8.63
C ASP A 72 -9.29 -20.48 8.02
N LEU A 73 -9.47 -20.36 6.70
CA LEU A 73 -9.37 -19.07 5.99
C LEU A 73 -10.38 -18.04 6.53
N GLY A 74 -11.50 -18.51 7.07
CA GLY A 74 -12.56 -17.66 7.64
C GLY A 74 -12.08 -16.84 8.83
N ALA A 75 -11.17 -17.37 9.65
CA ALA A 75 -10.59 -16.65 10.78
C ALA A 75 -9.79 -15.39 10.39
N TYR A 76 -9.33 -15.34 9.12
CA TYR A 76 -8.59 -14.19 8.60
C TYR A 76 -9.49 -13.14 7.94
N VAL A 77 -10.75 -13.46 7.64
CA VAL A 77 -11.69 -12.53 6.99
C VAL A 77 -12.08 -11.43 7.96
N SER A 78 -11.90 -10.17 7.56
CA SER A 78 -12.16 -9.02 8.43
C SER A 78 -12.39 -7.75 7.62
N ALA A 79 -13.46 -7.02 7.89
CA ALA A 79 -13.79 -5.76 7.23
C ALA A 79 -12.92 -4.59 7.71
N PHE A 80 -12.82 -3.50 6.93
CA PHE A 80 -11.98 -2.32 7.23
C PHE A 80 -12.02 -1.81 8.67
N SER A 81 -13.23 -1.63 9.23
CA SER A 81 -13.44 -1.08 10.57
C SER A 81 -13.31 -2.10 11.69
N ALA A 82 -13.28 -3.40 11.37
CA ALA A 82 -13.23 -4.45 12.38
C ALA A 82 -11.87 -4.46 13.08
N THR A 83 -11.90 -4.56 14.40
CA THR A 83 -10.72 -4.76 15.25
C THR A 83 -10.84 -6.11 15.95
N PRO A 84 -10.52 -7.21 15.24
CA PRO A 84 -10.50 -8.52 15.86
C PRO A 84 -9.52 -8.50 17.04
N SER A 85 -9.93 -9.09 18.16
CA SER A 85 -9.05 -9.34 19.29
C SER A 85 -9.44 -10.68 19.86
N ALA A 86 -8.60 -11.69 19.64
CA ALA A 86 -8.56 -12.79 20.58
C ALA A 86 -7.86 -12.30 21.86
N GLY A 87 -7.93 -13.07 22.93
CA GLY A 87 -7.19 -12.78 24.15
C GLY A 87 -5.67 -12.74 23.91
N ASP A 88 -4.90 -12.68 24.98
CA ASP A 88 -3.44 -12.62 24.90
C ASP A 88 -2.84 -13.97 24.41
N CYS A 89 -2.47 -14.05 23.13
CA CYS A 89 -1.73 -15.18 22.56
C CYS A 89 -0.20 -15.04 22.64
N LYS A 90 0.30 -13.98 23.29
CA LYS A 90 1.73 -13.77 23.55
C LYS A 90 2.18 -14.51 24.80
N THR A 91 1.34 -14.53 25.84
CA THR A 91 1.67 -15.16 27.13
C THR A 91 0.82 -16.40 27.44
N LYS A 92 -0.33 -16.58 26.78
CA LYS A 92 -1.21 -17.73 26.97
C LYS A 92 -1.17 -18.65 25.76
N GLN A 93 -1.52 -19.91 25.99
CA GLN A 93 -1.75 -20.86 24.91
C GLN A 93 -3.03 -20.46 24.16
N CYS A 94 -2.92 -20.34 22.84
CA CYS A 94 -4.04 -20.10 21.95
C CYS A 94 -4.22 -21.28 21.00
N SER A 95 -5.48 -21.58 20.70
CA SER A 95 -5.83 -22.37 19.53
C SER A 95 -5.38 -21.65 18.25
N ARG A 96 -5.34 -22.38 17.14
CA ARG A 96 -4.96 -21.83 15.83
C ARG A 96 -5.88 -20.69 15.37
N THR A 97 -7.17 -20.82 15.63
CA THR A 97 -8.18 -19.82 15.31
C THR A 97 -8.00 -18.58 16.19
N GLU A 98 -7.74 -18.75 17.49
CA GLU A 98 -7.45 -17.62 18.39
C GLU A 98 -6.15 -16.91 17.99
N LEU A 99 -5.10 -17.65 17.63
CA LEU A 99 -3.86 -17.07 17.14
C LEU A 99 -4.08 -16.26 15.85
N ALA A 100 -4.85 -16.77 14.89
CA ALA A 100 -5.20 -16.04 13.67
C ALA A 100 -5.91 -14.72 13.97
N VAL A 101 -6.90 -14.72 14.86
CA VAL A 101 -7.65 -13.53 15.25
C VAL A 101 -6.76 -12.54 16.03
N TYR A 102 -5.86 -13.03 16.90
CA TYR A 102 -4.88 -12.21 17.62
C TYR A 102 -3.87 -11.53 16.68
N ASP A 103 -3.29 -12.31 15.76
CA ASP A 103 -2.35 -11.80 14.76
C ASP A 103 -3.00 -10.77 13.85
N LEU A 104 -4.23 -11.05 13.39
CA LEU A 104 -5.01 -10.14 12.58
C LEU A 104 -5.31 -8.84 13.33
N GLY A 105 -5.67 -8.93 14.60
CA GLY A 105 -5.89 -7.77 15.47
C GLY A 105 -4.65 -6.91 15.60
N THR A 106 -3.54 -7.53 15.97
CA THR A 106 -2.23 -6.87 16.13
C THR A 106 -1.78 -6.24 14.82
N TRP A 107 -1.87 -6.96 13.71
CA TRP A 107 -1.51 -6.48 12.39
C TRP A 107 -2.36 -5.28 11.96
N LYS A 108 -3.68 -5.31 12.19
CA LYS A 108 -4.55 -4.17 11.86
C LYS A 108 -4.24 -2.92 12.69
N GLN A 109 -3.73 -3.07 13.92
CA GLN A 109 -3.19 -1.94 14.68
C GLN A 109 -1.90 -1.42 14.04
N THR A 110 -0.97 -2.29 13.65
CA THR A 110 0.23 -1.88 12.90
C THR A 110 -0.12 -1.12 11.62
N VAL A 111 -1.16 -1.53 10.88
CA VAL A 111 -1.65 -0.79 9.70
C VAL A 111 -2.13 0.62 10.07
N LYS A 112 -2.91 0.76 11.15
CA LYS A 112 -3.38 2.06 11.66
C LYS A 112 -2.24 2.98 12.07
N ASP A 113 -1.22 2.41 12.71
CA ASP A 113 -0.08 3.16 13.24
C ASP A 113 0.93 3.54 12.13
N SER A 114 1.00 2.75 11.07
CA SER A 114 1.95 2.94 9.97
C SER A 114 1.45 3.87 8.86
N LEU A 115 0.14 4.01 8.70
CA LEU A 115 -0.48 4.76 7.60
C LEU A 115 -1.49 5.80 8.11
N PRO A 116 -1.59 6.99 7.48
CA PRO A 116 -2.57 8.00 7.86
C PRO A 116 -4.00 7.48 7.77
N LEU A 117 -4.67 7.34 8.94
CA LEU A 117 -5.99 6.73 9.06
C LEU A 117 -6.07 5.33 8.41
N GLY A 118 -4.97 4.56 8.49
CA GLY A 118 -4.86 3.24 7.88
C GLY A 118 -5.96 2.28 8.31
N GLN A 119 -6.54 1.55 7.37
CA GLN A 119 -7.51 0.48 7.62
C GLN A 119 -7.23 -0.67 6.66
N ALA A 120 -7.61 -1.89 7.04
CA ALA A 120 -7.41 -3.05 6.18
C ALA A 120 -8.63 -3.97 6.15
N SER A 121 -8.94 -4.47 4.96
CA SER A 121 -9.96 -5.48 4.69
C SER A 121 -9.30 -6.75 4.16
N ILE A 122 -9.71 -7.90 4.69
CA ILE A 122 -9.29 -9.22 4.24
C ILE A 122 -10.54 -9.98 3.85
N PHE A 123 -10.54 -10.55 2.65
CA PHE A 123 -11.69 -11.26 2.09
C PHE A 123 -11.25 -12.47 1.27
N LEU A 124 -12.19 -13.39 1.06
CA LEU A 124 -11.96 -14.57 0.22
C LEU A 124 -11.92 -14.15 -1.25
N ALA A 125 -10.97 -14.68 -2.03
CA ALA A 125 -10.84 -14.34 -3.43
C ALA A 125 -12.15 -14.65 -4.21
N PRO A 126 -12.78 -13.66 -4.88
CA PRO A 126 -14.07 -13.87 -5.56
C PRO A 126 -14.04 -14.94 -6.65
N GLY A 127 -12.86 -15.17 -7.25
CA GLY A 127 -12.66 -16.22 -8.25
C GLY A 127 -12.65 -17.65 -7.71
N GLU A 128 -12.55 -17.84 -6.38
CA GLU A 128 -12.52 -19.15 -5.73
C GLU A 128 -13.90 -19.47 -5.09
N THR A 129 -14.82 -19.94 -5.93
CA THR A 129 -16.21 -20.20 -5.53
C THR A 129 -16.38 -21.49 -4.73
N VAL A 130 -15.50 -22.48 -4.92
CA VAL A 130 -15.52 -23.77 -4.22
C VAL A 130 -14.67 -23.69 -2.95
N ALA A 131 -15.31 -23.78 -1.78
CA ALA A 131 -14.65 -23.59 -0.48
C ALA A 131 -13.43 -24.50 -0.27
N ALA A 132 -13.49 -25.77 -0.70
CA ALA A 132 -12.38 -26.73 -0.57
C ALA A 132 -11.14 -26.35 -1.40
N ASN A 133 -11.34 -25.62 -2.51
CA ASN A 133 -10.29 -25.25 -3.44
C ASN A 133 -9.71 -23.86 -3.17
N ARG A 134 -10.18 -23.15 -2.14
CA ARG A 134 -9.67 -21.82 -1.83
C ARG A 134 -8.22 -21.88 -1.43
N ARG A 135 -7.39 -21.02 -2.02
CA ARG A 135 -5.94 -20.90 -1.76
C ARG A 135 -5.51 -19.43 -1.69
N LEU A 136 -6.40 -18.48 -1.97
CA LEU A 136 -6.09 -17.06 -2.05
C LEU A 136 -6.95 -16.23 -1.09
N LEU A 137 -6.31 -15.29 -0.41
CA LEU A 137 -6.97 -14.20 0.29
C LEU A 137 -6.69 -12.88 -0.41
N GLY A 138 -7.73 -12.08 -0.60
CA GLY A 138 -7.59 -10.69 -0.99
C GLY A 138 -7.30 -9.84 0.25
N VAL A 139 -6.22 -9.06 0.22
CA VAL A 139 -5.88 -8.11 1.27
C VAL A 139 -5.88 -6.71 0.67
N MET A 140 -6.71 -5.85 1.24
CA MET A 140 -6.83 -4.46 0.83
C MET A 140 -6.46 -3.56 2.00
N ILE A 141 -5.48 -2.69 1.80
CA ILE A 141 -5.13 -1.64 2.74
C ILE A 141 -5.59 -0.30 2.17
N SER A 142 -6.29 0.49 2.98
CA SER A 142 -6.73 1.84 2.66
C SER A 142 -6.08 2.85 3.58
N TRP A 143 -5.76 4.03 3.06
CA TRP A 143 -5.28 5.15 3.84
C TRP A 143 -5.77 6.46 3.25
N ARG A 144 -5.68 7.53 4.04
CA ARG A 144 -5.96 8.88 3.56
C ARG A 144 -4.72 9.43 2.87
N GLU A 145 -4.83 9.67 1.57
CA GLU A 145 -3.89 10.52 0.84
C GLU A 145 -4.21 12.00 1.10
N ASN A 146 -3.21 12.87 0.97
CA ASN A 146 -3.42 14.31 0.94
C ASN A 146 -3.51 14.73 -0.53
N GLU A 147 -4.63 14.40 -1.16
CA GLU A 147 -4.78 14.50 -2.60
C GLU A 147 -4.86 15.97 -3.03
N ARG A 148 -4.12 16.32 -4.08
CA ARG A 148 -4.19 17.64 -4.72
C ARG A 148 -5.55 17.85 -5.41
N ASP A 149 -6.15 16.77 -5.87
CA ASP A 149 -7.39 16.74 -6.62
C ASP A 149 -8.32 15.66 -6.04
N THR A 150 -9.53 16.06 -5.68
CA THR A 150 -10.55 15.17 -5.10
C THR A 150 -11.56 14.68 -6.13
N ALA A 151 -11.42 15.08 -7.41
CA ALA A 151 -12.28 14.62 -8.49
C ALA A 151 -12.26 13.10 -8.63
N GLY A 152 -13.44 12.52 -8.89
CA GLY A 152 -13.62 11.07 -9.01
C GLY A 152 -12.74 10.45 -10.09
N ASP A 153 -12.54 11.12 -11.22
CA ASP A 153 -11.70 10.61 -12.32
C ASP A 153 -10.22 10.52 -11.94
N TYR A 154 -9.71 11.50 -11.18
CA TYR A 154 -8.33 11.46 -10.67
C TYR A 154 -8.18 10.28 -9.70
N LYS A 155 -9.08 10.18 -8.72
CA LYS A 155 -9.10 9.09 -7.72
C LYS A 155 -9.25 7.70 -8.36
N ASN A 156 -10.15 7.54 -9.33
CA ASN A 156 -10.38 6.27 -10.00
C ASN A 156 -9.16 5.79 -10.81
N ASN A 157 -8.38 6.70 -11.41
CA ASN A 157 -7.16 6.35 -12.14
C ASN A 157 -6.03 5.84 -11.23
N ILE A 158 -5.99 6.30 -9.98
CA ILE A 158 -4.94 5.92 -9.02
C ILE A 158 -5.37 4.79 -8.08
N ASP A 159 -6.68 4.52 -8.00
CA ASP A 159 -7.24 3.42 -7.23
C ASP A 159 -6.95 2.08 -7.92
N ALA A 160 -6.04 1.31 -7.33
CA ALA A 160 -5.62 0.00 -7.83
C ALA A 160 -6.74 -1.06 -7.77
N THR A 161 -7.88 -0.75 -7.17
CA THR A 161 -9.07 -1.61 -7.16
C THR A 161 -9.95 -1.41 -8.38
N LYS A 162 -9.76 -0.32 -9.15
CA LYS A 162 -10.57 -0.04 -10.33
C LYS A 162 -10.00 -0.71 -11.58
N ILE A 163 -10.88 -1.30 -12.37
CA ILE A 163 -10.60 -1.80 -13.72
C ILE A 163 -11.19 -0.80 -14.71
N ARG A 164 -10.38 -0.32 -15.66
CA ARG A 164 -10.84 0.52 -16.77
C ARG A 164 -11.28 -0.38 -17.92
N ALA A 165 -12.55 -0.29 -18.32
CA ALA A 165 -13.08 -0.95 -19.50
C ALA A 165 -12.66 -0.21 -20.79
N ALA A 166 -12.84 -0.87 -21.94
CA ALA A 166 -12.46 -0.31 -23.24
C ALA A 166 -13.26 0.95 -23.63
N ASP A 167 -14.46 1.12 -23.08
CA ASP A 167 -15.31 2.31 -23.22
C ASP A 167 -14.88 3.48 -22.29
N GLY A 168 -13.83 3.27 -21.48
CA GLY A 168 -13.31 4.26 -20.54
C GLY A 168 -14.01 4.26 -19.18
N SER A 169 -15.06 3.45 -18.97
CA SER A 169 -15.73 3.31 -17.67
C SER A 169 -14.86 2.57 -16.66
N PHE A 170 -15.08 2.84 -15.36
CA PHE A 170 -14.39 2.16 -14.26
C PHE A 170 -15.35 1.22 -13.52
N SER A 171 -14.90 0.00 -13.26
CA SER A 171 -15.59 -0.99 -12.42
C SER A 171 -14.70 -1.46 -11.27
N ASP A 172 -15.31 -1.95 -10.19
CA ASP A 172 -14.56 -2.53 -9.07
C ASP A 172 -14.03 -3.92 -9.47
N GLY A 173 -12.71 -4.09 -9.44
CA GLY A 173 -12.02 -5.28 -9.92
C GLY A 173 -12.17 -6.54 -9.07
N GLY A 174 -12.71 -6.43 -7.85
CA GLY A 174 -13.04 -7.59 -7.01
C GLY A 174 -14.51 -7.64 -6.59
N GLY A 175 -15.40 -6.96 -7.32
CA GLY A 175 -16.81 -6.83 -6.93
C GLY A 175 -16.99 -6.15 -5.57
N THR A 176 -18.10 -6.39 -4.88
CA THR A 176 -18.43 -5.74 -3.59
C THR A 176 -17.47 -6.11 -2.44
N ALA A 177 -16.70 -7.19 -2.58
CA ALA A 177 -15.72 -7.62 -1.59
C ALA A 177 -14.44 -6.76 -1.62
N ALA A 178 -14.19 -6.06 -2.73
CA ALA A 178 -12.98 -5.29 -2.98
C ALA A 178 -13.28 -3.81 -3.32
N THR A 179 -14.30 -3.22 -2.67
CA THR A 179 -14.61 -1.80 -2.86
C THR A 179 -13.77 -0.97 -1.90
N CYS A 180 -12.94 -0.07 -2.43
CA CYS A 180 -12.21 0.91 -1.64
C CYS A 180 -13.19 1.87 -0.94
N PRO A 181 -13.02 2.19 0.35
CA PRO A 181 -13.88 3.17 1.02
C PRO A 181 -13.81 4.54 0.35
N ALA A 182 -14.91 5.28 0.39
CA ALA A 182 -14.95 6.65 -0.15
C ALA A 182 -13.87 7.54 0.49
N ASP A 183 -13.30 8.42 -0.34
CA ASP A 183 -12.25 9.39 0.06
C ASP A 183 -10.98 8.76 0.63
N ARG A 184 -10.64 7.57 0.14
CA ARG A 184 -9.39 6.88 0.48
C ARG A 184 -8.68 6.37 -0.76
N THR A 185 -7.37 6.20 -0.64
CA THR A 185 -6.58 5.44 -1.59
C THR A 185 -6.44 4.01 -1.07
N CYS A 186 -6.51 3.03 -1.96
CA CYS A 186 -6.36 1.62 -1.62
C CYS A 186 -5.24 0.93 -2.40
N HIS A 187 -4.63 -0.06 -1.75
CA HIS A 187 -3.78 -1.04 -2.39
C HIS A 187 -4.35 -2.44 -2.15
N LEU A 188 -4.58 -3.18 -3.23
CA LEU A 188 -5.08 -4.55 -3.23
C LEU A 188 -3.99 -5.50 -3.69
N GLN A 189 -3.79 -6.58 -2.94
CA GLN A 189 -2.94 -7.70 -3.33
C GLN A 189 -3.62 -9.00 -2.91
N TYR A 190 -3.57 -10.00 -3.79
CA TYR A 190 -3.94 -11.36 -3.45
C TYR A 190 -2.72 -12.10 -2.95
N ILE A 191 -2.83 -12.76 -1.79
CA ILE A 191 -1.76 -13.54 -1.19
C ILE A 191 -2.15 -15.02 -1.09
N PRO A 192 -1.24 -15.95 -1.42
CA PRO A 192 -1.49 -17.37 -1.27
C PRO A 192 -1.41 -17.79 0.19
N VAL A 193 -2.30 -18.69 0.59
CA VAL A 193 -2.26 -19.32 1.91
C VAL A 193 -1.60 -20.68 1.78
N ALA A 194 -0.43 -20.82 2.41
CA ALA A 194 0.38 -22.02 2.31
C ALA A 194 -0.30 -23.22 2.98
N ALA A 195 -0.38 -24.34 2.26
CA ALA A 195 -0.66 -25.65 2.85
C ALA A 195 0.65 -26.23 3.41
N ARG A 196 0.67 -26.62 4.69
CA ARG A 196 1.74 -27.45 5.24
C ARG A 196 1.22 -28.87 5.38
N CYS A 197 1.89 -29.82 4.73
CA CYS A 197 1.56 -31.23 4.89
C CYS A 197 2.22 -31.76 6.16
N ALA A 198 1.45 -32.44 7.01
CA ALA A 198 1.97 -33.07 8.22
C ALA A 198 2.12 -34.59 8.00
N PRO A 199 3.22 -35.21 8.45
CA PRO A 199 3.33 -36.66 8.46
C PRO A 199 2.39 -37.25 9.51
N TYR A 200 1.64 -38.27 9.13
CA TYR A 200 0.81 -39.09 10.00
C TYR A 200 1.48 -40.45 10.17
N LEU A 201 1.77 -40.79 11.43
CA LEU A 201 2.46 -42.00 11.84
C LEU A 201 1.44 -42.94 12.51
N GLY A 202 0.45 -43.39 11.75
CA GLY A 202 -0.55 -44.35 12.20
C GLY A 202 -0.07 -45.79 12.03
N GLY A 203 0.93 -46.24 12.81
CA GLY A 203 1.39 -47.64 12.88
C GLY A 203 1.90 -48.30 11.59
N GLY A 204 1.86 -47.61 10.46
CA GLY A 204 2.28 -48.06 9.12
C GLY A 204 3.24 -47.07 8.45
N PRO A 205 3.43 -47.15 7.12
CA PRO A 205 4.31 -46.23 6.40
C PRO A 205 3.83 -44.78 6.55
N THR A 206 4.78 -43.85 6.68
CA THR A 206 4.51 -42.42 6.84
C THR A 206 3.63 -41.90 5.70
N GLN A 207 2.43 -41.44 6.03
CA GLN A 207 1.54 -40.77 5.10
C GLN A 207 1.60 -39.26 5.33
N TYR A 208 1.53 -38.45 4.28
CA TYR A 208 1.50 -37.00 4.41
C TYR A 208 0.08 -36.49 4.15
N PHE A 209 -0.49 -35.77 5.12
CA PHE A 209 -1.80 -35.17 4.99
C PHE A 209 -1.65 -33.67 4.81
N CYS A 210 -2.18 -33.15 3.70
CA CYS A 210 -2.17 -31.74 3.36
C CYS A 210 -3.58 -31.17 3.53
N PRO A 211 -3.76 -29.99 4.15
CA PRO A 211 -5.07 -29.34 4.21
C PRO A 211 -5.59 -29.07 2.78
N GLY A 212 -6.81 -29.54 2.49
CA GLY A 212 -7.50 -29.31 1.22
C GLY A 212 -7.14 -30.26 0.07
N SER A 213 -6.50 -31.41 0.35
CA SER A 213 -6.37 -32.55 -0.58
C SER A 213 -7.57 -33.48 -0.51
#